data_AF-A0A9E7C2T2-F1
#
_entry.id   AF-A0A9E7C2T2-F1
#
_cell.length_a   1.000
_cell.length_b   1.000
_cell.length_c   1.000
_cell.angle_alpha   90.00
_cell.angle_beta   90.00
_cell.angle_gamma   90.00
#
_symmetry.space_group_name_H-M   'P 1'
#
loop_
_entity.id
_entity.type
_entity.pdbx_description
1 polymer ?
#
loop_
_entity_poly.entity_id
_entity_poly.type
_entity_poly.pdbx_seq_one_letter_code
_entity_poly.pdbx_strand_id
1 'polypeptide(L)'
;MADGARRGLGALTEDLAARTSRRGLLARVGQAMLAGSAVGLVGRAIKPGEAEAYHFCGHIYTTGSCPHPTGLPRIDARGLPIRAKDGRPVDDLGRLVDAGGRPVGEDGRPLTDATGRPLPVATRTKVCSAAGDQFGFTPHIDGSWYRCCNGHVRKLVDCCTDGDRRINGDKALTGYCYRGRKVFCVMYFQTKVPC
;
A
#
# COMPACT_ATOMS: atom_id res chain seq x y z
N MET A 1 -26.44 63.04 24.34
CA MET A 1 -26.83 61.87 25.15
C MET A 1 -27.73 60.98 24.30
N ALA A 2 -27.31 59.73 24.01
CA ALA A 2 -28.08 58.60 23.45
C ALA A 2 -27.30 57.85 22.34
N ASP A 3 -26.16 57.22 22.68
CA ASP A 3 -25.57 56.21 21.76
C ASP A 3 -24.74 55.10 22.46
N GLY A 4 -24.53 55.18 23.78
CA GLY A 4 -23.76 54.17 24.53
C GLY A 4 -24.55 52.95 24.99
N ALA A 5 -25.88 53.06 25.17
CA ALA A 5 -26.69 52.01 25.79
C ALA A 5 -27.21 50.93 24.82
N ARG A 6 -27.13 51.15 23.50
CA ARG A 6 -27.66 50.22 22.48
C ARG A 6 -26.65 49.17 21.99
N ARG A 7 -25.35 49.37 22.22
CA ARG A 7 -24.30 48.40 21.79
C ARG A 7 -24.07 47.24 22.77
N GLY A 8 -24.38 47.41 24.06
CA GLY A 8 -24.15 46.37 25.07
C GLY A 8 -25.18 45.24 25.05
N LEU A 9 -26.45 45.55 24.76
CA LEU A 9 -27.53 44.57 24.78
C LEU A 9 -27.48 43.59 23.59
N GLY A 10 -27.09 44.06 22.40
CA GLY A 10 -26.94 43.21 21.21
C GLY A 10 -25.85 42.16 21.37
N ALA A 11 -24.68 42.56 21.87
CA ALA A 11 -23.54 41.67 22.08
C ALA A 11 -23.83 40.58 23.14
N LEU A 12 -24.59 40.91 24.19
CA LEU A 12 -24.99 39.94 25.22
C LEU A 12 -26.03 38.95 24.69
N THR A 13 -26.95 39.39 23.82
CA THR A 13 -27.93 38.49 23.18
C THR A 13 -27.30 37.59 22.12
N GLU A 14 -26.28 38.07 21.40
CA GLU A 14 -25.53 37.28 20.43
C GLU A 14 -24.66 36.22 21.12
N ASP A 15 -24.05 36.55 22.27
CA ASP A 15 -23.27 35.59 23.05
C ASP A 15 -24.17 34.52 23.73
N LEU A 16 -25.39 34.89 24.18
CA LEU A 16 -26.37 33.91 24.67
C LEU A 16 -26.94 33.02 23.55
N ALA A 17 -27.18 33.57 22.35
CA ALA A 17 -27.63 32.81 21.19
C ALA A 17 -26.52 31.88 20.66
N ALA A 18 -25.25 32.30 20.72
CA ALA A 18 -24.10 31.45 20.44
C ALA A 18 -23.95 30.31 21.47
N ARG A 19 -24.39 30.52 22.72
CA ARG A 19 -24.33 29.51 23.79
C ARG A 19 -25.50 28.52 23.77
N THR A 20 -26.65 28.87 23.20
CA THR A 20 -27.87 28.05 23.25
C THR A 20 -28.34 27.52 21.89
N SER A 21 -27.70 27.92 20.79
CA SER A 21 -28.04 27.42 19.44
C SER A 21 -27.38 26.08 19.11
N ARG A 22 -28.08 25.26 18.30
CA ARG A 22 -27.55 23.97 17.78
C ARG A 22 -26.21 24.13 17.05
N ARG A 23 -25.97 25.28 16.40
CA ARG A 23 -24.68 25.59 15.75
C ARG A 23 -23.57 25.86 16.77
N GLY A 24 -23.88 26.53 17.89
CA GLY A 24 -22.93 26.74 18.99
C GLY A 24 -22.53 25.45 19.68
N LEU A 25 -23.47 24.51 19.85
CA LEU A 25 -23.18 23.16 20.36
C LEU A 25 -22.26 22.38 19.40
N LEU A 26 -22.53 22.40 18.09
CA LEU A 26 -21.68 21.75 17.09
C LEU A 26 -20.28 22.36 17.03
N ALA A 27 -20.15 23.69 17.16
CA ALA A 27 -18.85 24.36 17.20
C ALA A 27 -18.01 23.91 18.42
N ARG A 28 -18.65 23.70 19.58
CA ARG A 28 -17.97 23.23 20.80
C ARG A 28 -17.62 21.74 20.74
N VAL A 29 -18.50 20.90 20.19
CA VAL A 29 -18.20 19.47 19.96
C VAL A 29 -17.07 19.33 18.95
N GLY A 30 -17.06 20.13 17.88
CA GLY A 30 -15.99 20.17 16.89
C GLY A 30 -14.64 20.59 17.47
N GLN A 31 -14.61 21.64 18.30
CA GLN A 31 -13.37 22.05 19.00
C GLN A 31 -12.89 21.02 20.03
N ALA A 32 -13.81 20.38 20.77
CA ALA A 32 -13.46 19.35 21.74
C ALA A 32 -12.87 18.10 21.06
N MET A 33 -13.36 17.72 19.87
CA MET A 33 -12.79 16.62 19.08
C MET A 33 -11.39 16.94 18.54
N LEU A 34 -11.11 18.20 18.18
CA LEU A 34 -9.77 18.61 17.72
C LEU A 34 -8.76 18.72 18.87
N ALA A 35 -9.18 19.15 20.06
CA ALA A 35 -8.29 19.24 21.22
C ALA A 35 -7.93 17.86 21.83
N GLY A 36 -8.80 16.86 21.68
CA GLY A 36 -8.57 15.50 22.21
C GLY A 36 -7.78 14.55 21.31
N SER A 37 -7.43 14.93 20.08
CA SER A 37 -6.86 14.02 19.07
C SER A 37 -5.46 14.40 18.58
N ALA A 38 -4.75 15.31 19.27
CA ALA A 38 -3.36 15.66 18.96
C ALA A 38 -2.33 14.62 19.42
N VAL A 39 -2.67 13.32 19.36
CA VAL A 39 -1.72 12.21 19.49
C VAL A 39 -1.63 11.50 18.14
N GLY A 40 -0.67 11.91 17.33
CA GLY A 40 0.04 10.99 16.43
C GLY A 40 -0.63 10.54 15.14
N LEU A 41 -1.59 11.27 14.55
CA LEU A 41 -2.02 10.98 13.17
C LEU A 41 -1.23 11.81 12.17
N VAL A 42 0.00 11.38 11.88
CA VAL A 42 0.61 11.64 10.57
C VAL A 42 -0.17 10.82 9.55
N GLY A 43 -1.35 11.31 9.18
CA GLY A 43 -2.09 10.82 8.04
C GLY A 43 -1.26 11.11 6.80
N ARG A 44 -0.48 10.13 6.33
CA ARG A 44 0.00 10.17 4.95
C ARG A 44 -1.23 10.23 4.07
N ALA A 45 -1.54 11.43 3.57
CA ALA A 45 -2.43 11.61 2.45
C ALA A 45 -1.78 10.89 1.26
N ILE A 46 -2.15 9.63 1.07
CA ILE A 46 -1.76 8.84 -0.09
C ILE A 46 -2.37 9.54 -1.29
N LYS A 47 -1.53 10.09 -2.16
CA LYS A 47 -1.98 10.75 -3.39
C LYS A 47 -2.80 9.74 -4.21
N PRO A 48 -3.90 10.16 -4.86
CA PRO A 48 -4.57 9.35 -5.86
C PRO A 48 -3.52 8.95 -6.93
N GLY A 49 -3.16 7.66 -6.97
CA GLY A 49 -2.02 7.13 -7.74
C GLY A 49 -1.08 6.22 -6.91
N GLU A 50 -0.96 6.44 -5.60
CA GLU A 50 -0.31 5.51 -4.66
C GLU A 50 -1.32 4.53 -4.02
N ALA A 51 -2.63 4.80 -4.17
CA ALA A 51 -3.75 3.96 -3.74
C ALA A 51 -4.07 2.79 -4.70
N GLU A 52 -3.12 2.35 -5.53
CA GLU A 52 -3.29 1.23 -6.47
C GLU A 52 -3.08 -0.16 -5.83
N ALA A 53 -2.71 -0.22 -4.55
CA ALA A 53 -2.90 -1.39 -3.70
C ALA A 53 -3.94 -1.00 -2.65
N TYR A 54 -5.18 -1.47 -2.71
CA TYR A 54 -5.57 -2.87 -2.54
C TYR A 54 -6.57 -3.38 -3.59
N HIS A 55 -6.79 -2.63 -4.66
CA HIS A 55 -7.77 -2.95 -5.68
C HIS A 55 -7.09 -2.94 -7.04
N PHE A 56 -6.69 -4.11 -7.52
CA PHE A 56 -6.06 -4.26 -8.83
C PHE A 56 -6.93 -3.60 -9.90
N CYS A 57 -6.55 -2.38 -10.27
CA CYS A 57 -7.21 -1.54 -11.29
C CYS A 57 -8.74 -1.50 -11.10
N GLY A 58 -9.19 -1.33 -9.84
CA GLY A 58 -10.60 -1.19 -9.47
C GLY A 58 -11.28 -2.44 -8.87
N HIS A 59 -10.57 -3.55 -8.64
CA HIS A 59 -11.16 -4.74 -8.02
C HIS A 59 -11.22 -4.68 -6.49
N ILE A 60 -12.43 -4.50 -5.94
CA ILE A 60 -12.64 -4.45 -4.48
C ILE A 60 -12.68 -5.82 -3.78
N TYR A 61 -12.72 -6.94 -4.52
CA TYR A 61 -12.90 -8.30 -4.00
C TYR A 61 -11.75 -9.27 -4.30
N THR A 62 -10.54 -8.77 -4.56
CA THR A 62 -9.38 -9.64 -4.80
C THR A 62 -8.72 -10.08 -3.50
N THR A 63 -8.27 -11.34 -3.46
CA THR A 63 -7.32 -11.84 -2.48
C THR A 63 -6.19 -10.82 -2.26
N GLY A 64 -5.77 -10.62 -1.00
CA GLY A 64 -4.76 -9.63 -0.66
C GLY A 64 -3.43 -9.81 -1.41
N SER A 65 -2.68 -8.72 -1.52
CA SER A 65 -1.35 -8.70 -2.12
C SER A 65 -0.35 -9.57 -1.34
N CYS A 66 0.52 -10.29 -2.05
CA CYS A 66 1.63 -11.00 -1.40
C CYS A 66 2.58 -10.01 -0.71
N PRO A 67 3.26 -10.40 0.39
CA PRO A 67 4.29 -9.58 1.01
C PRO A 67 5.34 -9.17 -0.01
N HIS A 68 5.72 -7.89 0.00
CA HIS A 68 6.73 -7.36 -0.91
C HIS A 68 7.62 -6.36 -0.17
N PRO A 69 8.95 -6.37 -0.39
CA PRO A 69 9.88 -5.52 0.34
C PRO A 69 9.65 -4.01 0.14
N THR A 70 8.96 -3.62 -0.93
CA THR A 70 8.60 -2.21 -1.22
C THR A 70 7.11 -1.92 -1.06
N GLY A 71 6.34 -2.79 -0.40
CA GLY A 71 4.89 -2.65 -0.16
C GLY A 71 3.99 -3.05 -1.33
N LEU A 72 4.32 -2.66 -2.57
CA LEU A 72 3.57 -3.06 -3.76
C LEU A 72 4.12 -4.35 -4.38
N PRO A 73 3.31 -5.40 -4.64
CA PRO A 73 3.80 -6.72 -5.06
C PRO A 73 4.14 -6.79 -6.55
N ARG A 74 4.96 -5.85 -7.04
CA ARG A 74 5.41 -5.81 -8.44
C ARG A 74 6.56 -6.79 -8.63
N ILE A 75 6.43 -7.67 -9.62
CA ILE A 75 7.46 -8.66 -9.96
C ILE A 75 8.01 -8.49 -11.37
N ASP A 76 9.22 -8.99 -11.59
CA ASP A 76 9.75 -9.27 -12.92
C ASP A 76 9.17 -10.58 -13.51
N ALA A 77 9.56 -10.92 -14.73
CA ALA A 77 9.09 -12.13 -15.41
C ALA A 77 9.49 -13.44 -14.72
N ARG A 78 10.44 -13.40 -13.77
CA ARG A 78 10.91 -14.56 -12.99
C ARG A 78 10.24 -14.63 -11.62
N GLY A 79 9.37 -13.68 -11.28
CA GLY A 79 8.73 -13.57 -9.97
C GLY A 79 9.60 -12.90 -8.90
N LEU A 80 10.73 -12.28 -9.29
CA LEU A 80 11.59 -11.56 -8.36
C LEU A 80 11.08 -10.15 -8.12
N PRO A 81 11.30 -9.57 -6.93
CA PRO A 81 10.78 -8.27 -6.58
C PRO A 81 11.46 -7.17 -7.41
N ILE A 82 10.65 -6.21 -7.85
CA ILE A 82 11.08 -4.98 -8.51
C ILE A 82 10.34 -3.79 -7.93
N ARG A 83 10.96 -2.62 -7.97
CA ARG A 83 10.35 -1.40 -7.48
C ARG A 83 9.16 -0.99 -8.35
N ALA A 84 8.04 -0.70 -7.73
CA ALA A 84 6.81 -0.32 -8.45
C ALA A 84 6.95 0.95 -9.31
N LYS A 85 7.71 1.94 -8.83
CA LYS A 85 7.89 3.24 -9.48
C LYS A 85 8.51 3.16 -10.88
N ASP A 86 9.55 2.34 -11.03
CA ASP A 86 10.40 2.34 -12.25
C ASP A 86 10.82 0.95 -12.73
N GLY A 87 10.41 -0.11 -12.03
CA GLY A 87 10.72 -1.49 -12.39
C GLY A 87 12.17 -1.89 -12.13
N ARG A 88 12.95 -1.08 -11.40
CA ARG A 88 14.34 -1.44 -11.05
C ARG A 88 14.34 -2.66 -10.09
N PRO A 89 15.29 -3.59 -10.24
CA PRO A 89 15.47 -4.71 -9.32
C PRO A 89 15.70 -4.26 -7.89
N VAL A 90 15.06 -4.94 -6.93
CA VAL A 90 15.31 -4.75 -5.50
C VAL A 90 15.66 -6.07 -4.82
N ASP A 91 16.34 -5.99 -3.68
CA ASP A 91 16.60 -7.11 -2.78
C ASP A 91 15.46 -7.39 -1.80
N ASP A 92 15.63 -8.42 -0.97
CA ASP A 92 14.66 -8.83 0.05
C ASP A 92 14.45 -7.76 1.14
N LEU A 93 15.30 -6.73 1.20
CA LEU A 93 15.16 -5.56 2.08
C LEU A 93 14.61 -4.32 1.35
N GLY A 94 14.35 -4.42 0.05
CA GLY A 94 13.81 -3.33 -0.77
C GLY A 94 14.86 -2.34 -1.27
N ARG A 95 16.15 -2.63 -1.08
CA ARG A 95 17.24 -1.83 -1.64
C ARG A 95 17.38 -2.13 -3.11
N LEU A 96 17.71 -1.12 -3.90
CA LEU A 96 18.01 -1.32 -5.31
C LEU A 96 19.24 -2.19 -5.48
N VAL A 97 19.26 -3.01 -6.52
CA VAL A 97 20.45 -3.80 -6.87
C VAL A 97 20.88 -3.56 -8.32
N ASP A 98 22.19 -3.69 -8.55
CA ASP A 98 22.76 -3.72 -9.89
C ASP A 98 22.57 -5.09 -10.59
N ALA A 99 23.11 -5.21 -11.80
CA ALA A 99 23.07 -6.45 -12.57
C ALA A 99 23.83 -7.61 -11.90
N GLY A 100 24.82 -7.30 -11.05
CA GLY A 100 25.57 -8.28 -10.25
C GLY A 100 24.89 -8.61 -8.92
N GLY A 101 23.72 -8.03 -8.62
CA GLY A 101 23.00 -8.24 -7.38
C GLY A 101 23.56 -7.47 -6.17
N ARG A 102 24.48 -6.53 -6.37
CA ARG A 102 25.00 -5.70 -5.27
C ARG A 102 24.03 -4.56 -4.95
N PRO A 103 23.80 -4.24 -3.67
CA PRO A 103 23.00 -3.09 -3.28
C PRO A 103 23.59 -1.77 -3.80
N VAL A 104 22.74 -0.94 -4.38
CA VAL A 104 23.10 0.38 -4.91
C VAL A 104 22.16 1.47 -4.42
N GLY A 105 22.65 2.70 -4.41
CA GLY A 105 21.85 3.89 -4.19
C GLY A 105 20.94 4.22 -5.38
N GLU A 106 20.15 5.28 -5.23
CA GLU A 106 19.32 5.82 -6.32
C GLU A 106 20.16 6.22 -7.53
N ASP A 107 21.34 6.77 -7.29
CA ASP A 107 22.35 7.18 -8.26
C ASP A 107 23.09 5.99 -8.93
N GLY A 108 22.82 4.76 -8.48
CA GLY A 108 23.47 3.55 -8.98
C GLY A 108 24.84 3.29 -8.40
N ARG A 109 25.33 4.11 -7.46
CA ARG A 109 26.61 3.84 -6.77
C ARG A 109 26.45 2.70 -5.77
N PRO A 110 27.45 1.82 -5.62
CA PRO A 110 27.41 0.76 -4.61
C PRO A 110 27.18 1.33 -3.22
N LEU A 111 26.25 0.73 -2.48
CA LEU A 111 26.14 1.01 -1.06
C LEU A 111 27.35 0.42 -0.34
N THR A 112 27.83 1.14 0.67
CA THR A 112 29.00 0.74 1.47
C THR A 112 28.60 0.55 2.92
N ASP A 113 29.37 -0.27 3.63
CA ASP A 113 29.30 -0.39 5.08
C ASP A 113 29.91 0.84 5.79
N ALA A 114 29.88 0.84 7.12
CA ALA A 114 30.43 1.93 7.92
C ALA A 114 31.96 2.13 7.74
N THR A 115 32.67 1.15 7.16
CA THR A 115 34.11 1.22 6.88
C THR A 115 34.42 1.65 5.44
N GLY A 116 33.39 1.91 4.64
CA GLY A 116 33.51 2.29 3.23
C GLY A 116 33.69 1.09 2.28
N ARG A 117 33.55 -0.14 2.75
CA ARG A 117 33.62 -1.33 1.87
C ARG A 117 32.27 -1.57 1.20
N PRO A 118 32.22 -1.95 -0.09
CA PRO A 118 30.96 -2.27 -0.76
C PRO A 118 30.20 -3.38 -0.03
N LEU A 119 28.88 -3.24 0.07
CA LEU A 119 28.02 -4.29 0.61
C LEU A 119 28.12 -5.56 -0.27
N PRO A 120 28.02 -6.75 0.35
CA PRO A 120 28.03 -8.01 -0.40
C PRO A 120 26.80 -8.11 -1.32
N VAL A 121 26.85 -9.06 -2.26
CA VAL A 121 25.71 -9.40 -3.12
C VAL A 121 24.51 -9.72 -2.25
N ALA A 122 23.38 -9.05 -2.51
CA ALA A 122 22.17 -9.22 -1.74
C ALA A 122 21.31 -10.35 -2.29
N THR A 123 20.56 -10.98 -1.38
CA THR A 123 19.61 -12.04 -1.73
C THR A 123 18.36 -11.46 -2.35
N ARG A 124 17.78 -12.23 -3.27
CA ARG A 124 16.52 -11.93 -3.93
C ARG A 124 15.69 -13.19 -3.98
N THR A 125 14.58 -13.16 -3.28
CA THR A 125 13.66 -14.27 -3.17
C THR A 125 12.44 -13.99 -4.04
N LYS A 126 11.95 -15.02 -4.74
CA LYS A 126 10.70 -14.86 -5.51
C LYS A 126 9.57 -14.52 -4.53
N VAL A 127 8.73 -13.56 -4.90
CA VAL A 127 7.70 -13.01 -4.00
C VAL A 127 6.75 -14.10 -3.46
N CYS A 128 6.32 -15.02 -4.32
CA CYS A 128 5.47 -16.14 -3.91
C CYS A 128 6.21 -17.15 -3.01
N SER A 129 7.51 -17.36 -3.24
CA SER A 129 8.34 -18.19 -2.37
C SER A 129 8.48 -17.57 -0.98
N ALA A 130 8.80 -16.28 -0.90
CA ALA A 130 8.87 -15.55 0.37
C ALA A 130 7.53 -15.57 1.13
N ALA A 131 6.40 -15.49 0.43
CA ALA A 131 5.08 -15.66 1.04
C ALA A 131 4.89 -17.09 1.60
N GLY A 132 5.29 -18.11 0.84
CA GLY A 132 5.28 -19.51 1.30
C GLY A 132 6.09 -19.72 2.58
N ASP A 133 7.31 -19.19 2.62
CA ASP A 133 8.20 -19.27 3.78
C ASP A 133 7.61 -18.54 4.99
N GLN A 134 7.09 -17.33 4.79
CA GLN A 134 6.50 -16.52 5.85
C GLN A 134 5.24 -17.15 6.45
N PHE A 135 4.39 -17.78 5.64
CA PHE A 135 3.08 -18.29 6.06
C PHE A 135 3.01 -19.82 6.17
N GLY A 136 4.13 -20.51 5.98
CA GLY A 136 4.26 -21.96 6.13
C GLY A 136 3.43 -22.76 5.13
N PHE A 137 3.63 -22.54 3.83
CA PHE A 137 3.03 -23.36 2.78
C PHE A 137 3.96 -23.53 1.58
N THR A 138 3.79 -24.60 0.81
CA THR A 138 4.50 -24.79 -0.46
C THR A 138 3.83 -23.93 -1.54
N PRO A 139 4.51 -22.90 -2.07
CA PRO A 139 3.89 -21.96 -2.99
C PRO A 139 3.99 -22.44 -4.44
N HIS A 140 2.94 -22.17 -5.21
CA HIS A 140 2.94 -22.37 -6.65
C HIS A 140 2.50 -21.09 -7.36
N ILE A 141 3.20 -20.73 -8.44
CA ILE A 141 2.73 -19.67 -9.31
C ILE A 141 1.88 -20.33 -10.40
N ASP A 142 0.58 -20.16 -10.32
CA ASP A 142 -0.40 -20.62 -11.31
C ASP A 142 -1.45 -19.54 -11.51
N GLY A 143 -2.20 -19.60 -12.61
CA GLY A 143 -3.24 -18.61 -12.84
C GLY A 143 -2.69 -17.22 -13.18
N SER A 144 -3.35 -16.57 -14.13
CA SER A 144 -3.10 -15.16 -14.36
C SER A 144 -4.26 -14.55 -15.11
N TRP A 145 -4.55 -13.29 -14.80
CA TRP A 145 -5.46 -12.48 -15.60
C TRP A 145 -4.80 -11.16 -15.97
N TYR A 146 -5.41 -10.45 -16.92
CA TYR A 146 -4.87 -9.23 -17.48
C TYR A 146 -5.89 -8.11 -17.36
N ARG A 147 -5.43 -6.90 -17.05
CA ARG A 147 -6.26 -5.68 -17.06
C ARG A 147 -5.47 -4.48 -17.55
N CYS A 148 -6.19 -3.52 -18.11
CA CYS A 148 -5.62 -2.23 -18.45
C CYS A 148 -5.48 -1.34 -17.23
N CYS A 149 -4.28 -0.79 -17.00
CA CYS A 149 -3.97 0.03 -15.84
C CYS A 149 -2.93 1.09 -16.22
N ASN A 150 -3.27 2.37 -16.08
CA ASN A 150 -2.41 3.50 -16.47
C ASN A 150 -1.83 3.36 -17.88
N GLY A 151 -2.71 3.07 -18.85
CA GLY A 151 -2.36 2.99 -20.27
C GLY A 151 -1.57 1.73 -20.67
N HIS A 152 -1.45 0.76 -19.77
CA HIS A 152 -0.67 -0.45 -20.01
C HIS A 152 -1.33 -1.68 -19.40
N VAL A 153 -1.19 -2.82 -20.08
CA VAL A 153 -1.70 -4.08 -19.56
C VAL A 153 -0.86 -4.50 -18.36
N ARG A 154 -1.52 -4.76 -17.23
CA ARG A 154 -0.96 -5.45 -16.07
C ARG A 154 -1.46 -6.89 -16.04
N LYS A 155 -0.54 -7.81 -15.80
CA LYS A 155 -0.82 -9.22 -15.51
C LYS A 155 -0.84 -9.40 -14.01
N LEU A 156 -1.97 -9.78 -13.43
CA LEU A 156 -1.97 -10.32 -12.07
C LEU A 156 -1.54 -11.78 -12.13
N VAL A 157 -0.78 -12.20 -11.14
CA VAL A 157 -0.20 -13.52 -11.04
C VAL A 157 -0.59 -14.07 -9.67
N ASP A 158 -1.21 -15.24 -9.65
CA ASP A 158 -1.69 -15.82 -8.40
C ASP A 158 -0.59 -16.64 -7.72
N CYS A 159 -0.45 -16.43 -6.41
CA CYS A 159 0.35 -17.28 -5.55
C CYS A 159 -0.58 -18.30 -4.89
N CYS A 160 -0.40 -19.55 -5.26
CA CYS A 160 -1.31 -20.64 -5.01
C CYS A 160 -0.80 -21.56 -3.90
N THR A 161 -1.74 -22.14 -3.16
CA THR A 161 -1.52 -23.10 -2.08
C THR A 161 -2.58 -24.20 -2.14
N ASP A 162 -2.31 -25.37 -1.56
CA ASP A 162 -3.34 -26.40 -1.35
C ASP A 162 -4.23 -26.08 -0.13
N GLY A 163 -3.84 -25.12 0.71
CA GLY A 163 -4.60 -24.69 1.89
C GLY A 163 -5.87 -23.89 1.59
N ASP A 164 -6.77 -23.84 2.57
CA ASP A 164 -8.07 -23.15 2.49
C ASP A 164 -8.05 -21.66 2.87
N ARG A 165 -6.95 -21.19 3.45
CA ARG A 165 -6.79 -19.80 3.93
C ARG A 165 -6.18 -18.90 2.84
N ARG A 166 -6.58 -17.63 2.81
CA ARG A 166 -5.85 -16.56 2.11
C ARG A 166 -5.21 -15.57 3.08
N ILE A 167 -4.40 -14.64 2.57
CA ILE A 167 -3.60 -13.71 3.40
C ILE A 167 -4.44 -12.80 4.31
N ASN A 168 -5.68 -12.51 3.96
CA ASN A 168 -6.64 -11.75 4.77
C ASN A 168 -7.49 -12.64 5.70
N GLY A 169 -7.19 -13.93 5.82
CA GLY A 169 -7.72 -14.82 6.85
C GLY A 169 -9.06 -15.50 6.56
N ASP A 170 -9.68 -15.23 5.42
CA ASP A 170 -10.91 -15.88 4.97
C ASP A 170 -10.65 -16.93 3.88
N LYS A 171 -11.71 -17.43 3.24
CA LYS A 171 -11.64 -18.60 2.35
C LYS A 171 -10.94 -18.26 1.04
N ALA A 172 -9.95 -19.08 0.67
CA ALA A 172 -9.21 -18.93 -0.58
C ALA A 172 -10.10 -19.13 -1.83
N LEU A 173 -9.74 -18.45 -2.93
CA LEU A 173 -10.49 -18.52 -4.18
C LEU A 173 -10.14 -19.78 -4.98
N THR A 174 -11.17 -20.46 -5.49
CA THR A 174 -11.03 -21.61 -6.39
C THR A 174 -11.14 -21.17 -7.85
N GLY A 175 -10.35 -21.77 -8.74
CA GLY A 175 -10.55 -21.68 -10.20
C GLY A 175 -9.44 -20.98 -10.98
N TYR A 176 -8.60 -20.16 -10.34
CA TYR A 176 -7.43 -19.56 -11.00
C TYR A 176 -6.18 -20.42 -10.91
N CYS A 177 -6.02 -21.10 -9.77
CA CYS A 177 -4.93 -22.03 -9.54
C CYS A 177 -5.30 -23.44 -10.06
N TYR A 178 -4.37 -24.10 -10.74
CA TYR A 178 -4.60 -25.43 -11.30
C TYR A 178 -4.49 -26.54 -10.25
N ARG A 179 -5.07 -27.71 -10.54
CA ARG A 179 -4.93 -28.95 -9.76
C ARG A 179 -5.46 -28.86 -8.32
N GLY A 180 -6.58 -28.17 -8.12
CA GLY A 180 -7.23 -28.08 -6.80
C GLY A 180 -6.60 -27.06 -5.83
N ARG A 181 -5.48 -26.45 -6.22
CA ARG A 181 -4.87 -25.33 -5.49
C ARG A 181 -5.81 -24.12 -5.48
N LYS A 182 -5.61 -23.24 -4.51
CA LYS A 182 -6.42 -22.05 -4.24
C LYS A 182 -5.52 -20.83 -4.12
N VAL A 183 -6.08 -19.66 -4.44
CA VAL A 183 -5.31 -18.39 -4.42
C VAL A 183 -5.08 -17.95 -2.97
N PHE A 184 -3.83 -17.90 -2.54
CA PHE A 184 -3.42 -17.42 -1.21
C PHE A 184 -3.21 -15.91 -1.17
N CYS A 185 -2.46 -15.38 -2.13
CA CYS A 185 -2.16 -13.96 -2.32
C CYS A 185 -1.89 -13.69 -3.80
N VAL A 186 -1.84 -12.40 -4.17
CA VAL A 186 -1.61 -12.00 -5.58
C VAL A 186 -0.41 -11.07 -5.72
N MET A 187 0.27 -11.17 -6.86
CA MET A 187 1.34 -10.28 -7.29
C MET A 187 1.02 -9.74 -8.69
N TYR A 188 1.75 -8.73 -9.17
CA TYR A 188 1.53 -8.22 -10.52
C TYR A 188 2.79 -7.98 -11.32
N PHE A 189 2.68 -8.20 -12.62
CA PHE A 189 3.68 -7.89 -13.63
C PHE A 189 3.14 -6.79 -14.55
N GLN A 190 3.84 -5.67 -14.60
CA GLN A 190 3.52 -4.58 -15.53
C GLN A 190 4.09 -4.93 -16.90
N THR A 191 3.21 -5.16 -17.89
CA THR A 191 3.66 -5.40 -19.27
C THR A 191 4.00 -4.07 -19.96
N LYS A 192 4.73 -4.16 -21.06
CA LYS A 192 4.96 -3.04 -21.99
C LYS A 192 3.86 -2.88 -23.04
N VAL A 193 2.80 -3.69 -22.96
CA VAL A 193 1.71 -3.69 -23.94
C VAL A 193 0.76 -2.54 -23.61
N PRO A 194 0.50 -1.61 -24.54
CA PRO A 194 -0.43 -0.53 -24.31
C PRO A 194 -1.88 -1.01 -24.34
N CYS A 195 -2.73 -0.23 -23.69
CA CYS A 195 -4.19 -0.25 -23.70
C CYS A 195 -4.65 1.15 -23.24
#